data_AF-A0A7Z2VW29-F1
#
_entry.id   AF-A0A7Z2VW29-F1
#
_cell.length_a   1.000
_cell.length_b   1.000
_cell.length_c   1.000
_cell.angle_alpha   90.00
_cell.angle_beta   90.00
_cell.angle_gamma   90.00
#
_symmetry.space_group_name_H-M   'P 1'
#
loop_
_entity.id
_entity.type
_entity.pdbx_description
1 polymer ?
#
loop_
_entity_poly.entity_id
_entity_poly.type
_entity_poly.pdbx_seq_one_letter_code
_entity_poly.pdbx_strand_id
1 'polypeptide(L)'
;MNNLAQYTPSPIPDYAGNPLIEALPPVLAEMDAARAIAHFPALAPDERLFSKELRLHCVDRLKDLIQPLPIHLELESAVSSILRTGYVSRNPVNAGTWRHLHTLSTNRRDLALFHSSASTFSLVGLSGIGKTTALNAVLSLYPQKIVHCRYEGREFLHTQIVWLKIECPFDGSLSGLCHAFFKALDKALDEPGRHSARFRSKGGIMEMIHSMEQLASTYFIGALVIDELQHLNAAKTGGKENLLNFFVNLINSIGIPVVFAGTNSMINLFADVLRNARRACGQGMYDFRQPSEADAAWNMLVDVIWRYQWIQKPAPLTPELRKVLYDLTQGVTDFLAKLMILGQRYAMQANIETLNEHVFRHIADTKLKLLKPAIAALRSGDTAAMKRFEDLLPPDEQLDALMRNESSVSINQLAALHINKAVNVIAEVPQVRAERPEPDAVSQVSRKIASDADPHVALAEQGWLAKDVLEFSDTYHAVT
;
A
#
# COMPACT_ATOMS: atom_id res chain seq x y z
N MET A 1 -5.08 -2.37 -22.83
CA MET A 1 -4.42 -1.05 -22.74
C MET A 1 -3.02 -1.21 -23.31
N ASN A 2 -2.54 -0.24 -24.07
CA ASN A 2 -1.18 -0.29 -24.62
C ASN A 2 -0.22 0.01 -23.45
N ASN A 3 0.56 -0.98 -23.01
CA ASN A 3 1.44 -0.84 -21.83
C ASN A 3 2.71 -0.03 -22.13
N LEU A 4 2.77 0.69 -23.26
CA LEU A 4 3.91 1.52 -23.65
C LEU A 4 3.84 2.87 -22.95
N ALA A 5 4.98 3.32 -22.41
CA ALA A 5 5.08 4.58 -21.70
C ALA A 5 4.71 5.77 -22.60
N GLN A 6 3.83 6.62 -22.09
CA GLN A 6 3.54 7.95 -22.64
C GLN A 6 3.90 8.98 -21.59
N TYR A 7 4.81 9.88 -21.92
CA TYR A 7 5.35 10.84 -20.94
C TYR A 7 4.64 12.18 -21.07
N THR A 8 4.11 12.66 -19.94
CA THR A 8 3.56 14.00 -19.82
C THR A 8 4.43 14.79 -18.85
N PRO A 9 5.01 15.93 -19.27
CA PRO A 9 5.83 16.76 -18.39
C PRO A 9 5.06 17.16 -17.13
N SER A 10 5.70 16.98 -15.97
CA SER A 10 5.08 17.35 -14.70
C SER A 10 5.25 18.85 -14.41
N PRO A 11 4.21 19.56 -13.95
CA PRO A 11 4.33 20.94 -13.49
C PRO A 11 5.01 21.05 -12.10
N ILE A 12 5.11 19.93 -11.36
CA ILE A 12 5.73 19.88 -10.04
C ILE A 12 7.24 19.69 -10.22
N PRO A 13 8.10 20.61 -9.73
CA PRO A 13 9.55 20.55 -9.93
C PRO A 13 10.19 19.24 -9.46
N ASP A 14 9.76 18.70 -8.33
CA ASP A 14 10.29 17.45 -7.77
C ASP A 14 9.98 16.21 -8.63
N TYR A 15 8.98 16.30 -9.50
CA TYR A 15 8.51 15.21 -10.37
C TYR A 15 9.01 15.36 -11.80
N ALA A 16 9.41 16.57 -12.20
CA ALA A 16 9.88 16.86 -13.55
C ALA A 16 11.19 16.11 -13.83
N GLY A 17 11.33 15.59 -15.05
CA GLY A 17 12.53 14.86 -15.46
C GLY A 17 12.63 13.46 -14.83
N ASN A 18 11.51 12.92 -14.31
CA ASN A 18 11.43 11.56 -13.81
C ASN A 18 10.51 10.71 -14.70
N PRO A 19 11.08 9.82 -15.55
CA PRO A 19 10.27 9.03 -16.49
C PRO A 19 9.27 8.10 -15.80
N LEU A 20 9.54 7.70 -14.55
CA LEU A 20 8.64 6.82 -13.79
C LEU A 20 7.39 7.55 -13.29
N ILE A 21 7.48 8.88 -13.11
CA ILE A 21 6.35 9.72 -12.69
C ILE A 21 5.61 10.28 -13.90
N GLU A 22 6.34 10.77 -14.90
CA GLU A 22 5.75 11.37 -16.10
C GLU A 22 5.00 10.36 -16.96
N ALA A 23 5.29 9.05 -16.80
CA ALA A 23 4.54 7.97 -17.44
C ALA A 23 3.26 7.57 -16.69
N LEU A 24 3.03 8.07 -15.47
CA LEU A 24 1.80 7.82 -14.73
C LEU A 24 0.64 8.66 -15.29
N PRO A 25 -0.61 8.23 -15.05
CA PRO A 25 -1.77 9.10 -15.25
C PRO A 25 -1.59 10.46 -14.56
N PRO A 26 -2.21 11.54 -15.04
CA PRO A 26 -2.13 12.84 -14.38
C PRO A 26 -2.73 12.79 -12.97
N VAL A 27 -2.34 13.74 -12.12
CA VAL A 27 -3.02 13.93 -10.83
C VAL A 27 -4.45 14.36 -11.12
N LEU A 28 -5.43 13.58 -10.65
CA LEU A 28 -6.84 13.81 -10.93
C LEU A 28 -7.42 14.86 -9.97
N ALA A 29 -8.32 15.70 -10.49
CA ALA A 29 -9.21 16.45 -9.63
C ALA A 29 -10.25 15.52 -9.00
N GLU A 30 -10.78 15.88 -7.82
CA GLU A 30 -11.75 15.04 -7.08
C GLU A 30 -12.92 14.55 -7.94
N MET A 31 -13.46 15.41 -8.81
CA MET A 31 -14.59 15.05 -9.67
C MET A 31 -14.22 14.02 -10.73
N ASP A 32 -13.00 14.10 -11.28
CA ASP A 32 -12.52 13.15 -12.28
C ASP A 32 -12.14 11.82 -11.64
N ALA A 33 -11.53 11.86 -10.45
CA ALA A 33 -11.29 10.67 -9.63
C ALA A 33 -12.62 9.97 -9.29
N ALA A 34 -13.64 10.71 -8.86
CA ALA A 34 -14.97 10.17 -8.60
C ALA A 34 -15.56 9.48 -9.84
N ARG A 35 -15.48 10.13 -11.01
CA ARG A 35 -15.98 9.54 -12.26
C ARG A 35 -15.24 8.27 -12.67
N ALA A 36 -13.93 8.22 -12.45
CA ALA A 36 -13.10 7.08 -12.82
C ALA A 36 -13.26 5.90 -11.85
N ILE A 37 -13.47 6.17 -10.56
CA ILE A 37 -13.76 5.16 -9.53
C ILE A 37 -15.19 4.62 -9.67
N ALA A 38 -16.13 5.45 -10.10
CA ALA A 38 -17.54 5.08 -10.22
C ALA A 38 -17.73 3.89 -11.17
N HIS A 39 -18.44 2.87 -10.69
CA HIS A 39 -18.96 1.81 -11.53
C HIS A 39 -20.46 1.67 -11.29
N PHE A 40 -21.25 2.11 -12.26
CA PHE A 40 -22.70 1.96 -12.25
C PHE A 40 -23.09 0.99 -13.35
N PRO A 41 -23.43 -0.26 -12.99
CA PRO A 41 -23.83 -1.24 -13.97
C PRO A 41 -25.09 -0.78 -14.74
N ALA A 42 -25.25 -1.26 -15.96
CA ALA A 42 -26.38 -0.85 -16.80
C ALA A 42 -27.72 -1.09 -16.09
N LEU A 43 -28.50 -0.02 -15.97
CA LEU A 43 -29.85 -0.04 -15.44
C LEU A 43 -30.82 -0.09 -16.62
N ALA A 44 -31.30 -1.29 -16.93
CA ALA A 44 -32.19 -1.56 -18.04
C ALA A 44 -33.60 -1.87 -17.48
N PRO A 45 -34.54 -0.91 -17.50
CA PRO A 45 -35.86 -1.06 -16.88
C PRO A 45 -36.69 -2.20 -17.47
N ASP A 46 -36.45 -2.51 -18.74
CA ASP A 46 -37.01 -3.62 -19.51
C ASP A 46 -36.61 -4.99 -18.95
N GLU A 47 -35.48 -5.10 -18.25
CA GLU A 47 -35.09 -6.35 -17.58
C GLU A 47 -36.10 -6.77 -16.49
N ARG A 48 -36.91 -5.83 -15.98
CA ARG A 48 -38.00 -6.14 -15.04
C ARG A 48 -39.12 -6.97 -15.68
N LEU A 49 -39.22 -6.94 -17.01
CA LEU A 49 -40.20 -7.70 -17.80
C LEU A 49 -39.70 -9.12 -18.12
N PHE A 50 -38.43 -9.43 -17.85
CA PHE A 50 -37.90 -10.77 -18.07
C PHE A 50 -38.58 -11.80 -17.16
N SER A 51 -38.44 -13.08 -17.54
CA SER A 51 -38.88 -14.18 -16.69
C SER A 51 -38.18 -14.11 -15.33
N LYS A 52 -38.82 -14.69 -14.31
CA LYS A 52 -38.27 -14.76 -12.95
C LYS A 52 -36.85 -15.34 -12.93
N GLU A 53 -36.62 -16.39 -13.71
CA GLU A 53 -35.35 -17.11 -13.80
C GLU A 53 -34.24 -16.16 -14.29
N LEU A 54 -34.51 -15.38 -15.34
CA LEU A 54 -33.56 -14.40 -15.86
C LEU A 54 -33.30 -13.27 -14.86
N ARG A 55 -34.35 -12.72 -14.23
CA ARG A 55 -34.22 -11.63 -13.24
C ARG A 55 -33.36 -12.03 -12.04
N LEU A 56 -33.41 -13.29 -11.62
CA LEU A 56 -32.56 -13.81 -10.53
C LEU A 56 -31.05 -13.74 -10.86
N HIS A 57 -30.68 -13.85 -12.14
CA HIS A 57 -29.30 -13.66 -12.61
C HIS A 57 -28.92 -12.17 -12.70
N CYS A 58 -29.87 -11.29 -13.05
CA CYS A 58 -29.61 -9.85 -13.12
C CYS A 58 -29.26 -9.25 -11.74
N VAL A 59 -29.87 -9.76 -10.66
CA VAL A 59 -29.70 -9.22 -9.30
C VAL A 59 -28.23 -9.24 -8.83
N ASP A 60 -27.43 -10.20 -9.29
CA ASP A 60 -26.02 -10.29 -8.89
C ASP A 60 -25.17 -9.11 -9.40
N ARG A 61 -25.64 -8.38 -10.43
CA ARG A 61 -25.00 -7.17 -10.96
C ARG A 61 -24.83 -6.08 -9.90
N LEU A 62 -25.61 -6.11 -8.82
CA LEU A 62 -25.45 -5.17 -7.71
C LEU A 62 -24.06 -5.26 -7.05
N LYS A 63 -23.38 -6.41 -7.14
CA LYS A 63 -22.03 -6.61 -6.58
C LYS A 63 -20.96 -5.77 -7.27
N ASP A 64 -21.20 -5.40 -8.53
CA ASP A 64 -20.27 -4.61 -9.31
C ASP A 64 -20.42 -3.11 -9.01
N LEU A 65 -21.50 -2.70 -8.33
CA LEU A 65 -21.78 -1.30 -8.05
C LEU A 65 -20.71 -0.66 -7.14
N ILE A 66 -20.08 0.40 -7.64
CA ILE A 66 -19.15 1.23 -6.88
C ILE A 66 -19.67 2.67 -6.91
N GLN A 67 -20.18 3.13 -5.77
CA GLN A 67 -20.51 4.52 -5.53
C GLN A 67 -19.28 5.23 -4.94
N PRO A 68 -18.72 6.26 -5.60
CA PRO A 68 -17.68 7.09 -5.01
C PRO A 68 -18.20 7.79 -3.75
N LEU A 69 -17.43 7.69 -2.68
CA LEU A 69 -17.66 8.33 -1.38
C LEU A 69 -16.41 9.15 -1.02
N PRO A 70 -16.50 10.12 -0.09
CA PRO A 70 -15.35 10.95 0.30
C PRO A 70 -14.10 10.14 0.66
N ILE A 71 -14.25 9.03 1.39
CA ILE A 71 -13.15 8.13 1.77
C ILE A 71 -12.43 7.51 0.56
N HIS A 72 -13.11 7.30 -0.57
CA HIS A 72 -12.49 6.80 -1.80
C HIS A 72 -11.59 7.87 -2.45
N LEU A 73 -11.98 9.14 -2.35
CA LEU A 73 -11.21 10.27 -2.89
C LEU A 73 -9.99 10.56 -2.02
N GLU A 74 -10.14 10.48 -0.70
CA GLU A 74 -9.02 10.53 0.24
C GLU A 74 -8.01 9.42 -0.04
N LEU A 75 -8.50 8.18 -0.25
CA LEU A 75 -7.64 7.04 -0.59
C LEU A 75 -6.97 7.22 -1.96
N GLU A 76 -7.66 7.76 -2.97
CA GLU A 76 -7.07 8.06 -4.28
C GLU A 76 -5.92 9.05 -4.13
N SER A 77 -6.15 10.17 -3.43
CA SER A 77 -5.13 11.19 -3.18
C SER A 77 -3.92 10.60 -2.44
N ALA A 78 -4.15 9.75 -1.44
CA ALA A 78 -3.11 9.05 -0.70
C ALA A 78 -2.26 8.13 -1.59
N VAL A 79 -2.91 7.30 -2.42
CA VAL A 79 -2.24 6.39 -3.35
C VAL A 79 -1.49 7.17 -4.43
N SER A 80 -2.10 8.22 -4.97
CA SER A 80 -1.50 9.12 -5.96
C SER A 80 -0.21 9.75 -5.45
N SER A 81 -0.26 10.24 -4.21
CA SER A 81 0.86 10.90 -3.54
C SER A 81 1.96 9.91 -3.15
N ILE A 82 1.61 8.73 -2.63
CA ILE A 82 2.59 7.72 -2.19
C ILE A 82 3.37 7.13 -3.37
N LEU A 83 2.70 6.88 -4.51
CA LEU A 83 3.34 6.38 -5.72
C LEU A 83 4.38 7.37 -6.25
N ARG A 84 3.99 8.65 -6.39
CA ARG A 84 4.87 9.68 -6.93
C ARG A 84 6.03 9.98 -5.99
N THR A 85 5.75 10.16 -4.70
CA THR A 85 6.78 10.35 -3.67
C THR A 85 7.76 9.18 -3.63
N GLY A 86 7.25 7.95 -3.74
CA GLY A 86 8.07 6.74 -3.82
C GLY A 86 8.99 6.69 -5.04
N TYR A 87 8.69 7.40 -6.12
CA TYR A 87 9.54 7.46 -7.32
C TYR A 87 10.54 8.62 -7.30
N VAL A 88 10.32 9.68 -6.52
CA VAL A 88 11.22 10.84 -6.45
C VAL A 88 12.65 10.42 -6.08
N SER A 89 12.81 9.59 -5.04
CA SER A 89 14.12 9.10 -4.60
C SER A 89 14.72 8.00 -5.48
N ARG A 90 13.98 7.52 -6.48
CA ARG A 90 14.35 6.39 -7.36
C ARG A 90 14.36 6.77 -8.84
N ASN A 91 14.60 8.04 -9.15
CA ASN A 91 14.66 8.52 -10.52
C ASN A 91 15.81 7.83 -11.32
N PRO A 92 15.51 7.05 -12.37
CA PRO A 92 16.52 6.32 -13.14
C PRO A 92 17.43 7.23 -13.98
N VAL A 93 17.10 8.51 -14.15
CA VAL A 93 17.99 9.50 -14.76
C VAL A 93 19.18 9.82 -13.83
N ASN A 94 19.00 9.65 -12.52
CA ASN A 94 20.02 9.93 -11.53
C ASN A 94 21.00 8.76 -11.40
N ALA A 95 22.30 9.03 -11.51
CA ALA A 95 23.35 8.02 -11.34
C ALA A 95 23.32 7.33 -9.97
N GLY A 96 22.77 7.99 -8.94
CA GLY A 96 22.62 7.41 -7.59
C GLY A 96 21.74 6.16 -7.57
N THR A 97 20.67 6.14 -8.37
CA THR A 97 19.75 4.99 -8.47
C THR A 97 20.45 3.76 -9.05
N TRP A 98 21.30 3.95 -10.07
CA TRP A 98 22.09 2.88 -10.67
C TRP A 98 23.18 2.36 -9.75
N ARG A 99 23.86 3.25 -9.00
CA ARG A 99 24.83 2.83 -7.99
C ARG A 99 24.17 1.97 -6.92
N HIS A 100 22.98 2.36 -6.46
CA HIS A 100 22.21 1.57 -5.51
C HIS A 100 21.86 0.18 -6.06
N LEU A 101 21.30 0.10 -7.28
CA LEU A 101 21.01 -1.16 -7.95
C LEU A 101 22.25 -2.07 -8.07
N HIS A 102 23.39 -1.50 -8.46
CA HIS A 102 24.64 -2.25 -8.57
C HIS A 102 25.12 -2.76 -7.20
N THR A 103 25.06 -1.93 -6.16
CA THR A 103 25.39 -2.30 -4.78
C THR A 103 24.53 -3.46 -4.29
N LEU A 104 23.23 -3.41 -4.56
CA LEU A 104 22.33 -4.52 -4.27
C LEU A 104 22.85 -5.77 -4.98
N SER A 105 23.00 -5.74 -6.30
CA SER A 105 23.38 -6.93 -7.09
C SER A 105 24.71 -7.57 -6.69
N THR A 106 25.64 -6.79 -6.14
CA THR A 106 26.98 -7.23 -5.73
C THR A 106 27.12 -7.53 -4.24
N ASN A 107 26.04 -7.42 -3.45
CA ASN A 107 26.03 -7.59 -1.99
C ASN A 107 27.00 -6.67 -1.21
N ARG A 108 27.53 -5.60 -1.82
CA ARG A 108 28.50 -4.67 -1.19
C ARG A 108 27.82 -3.51 -0.47
N ARG A 109 27.01 -3.83 0.55
CA ARG A 109 26.11 -2.87 1.23
C ARG A 109 26.82 -1.71 1.95
N ASP A 110 28.10 -1.84 2.26
CA ASP A 110 28.89 -0.87 3.04
C ASP A 110 29.08 0.49 2.33
N LEU A 111 28.71 0.59 1.05
CA LEU A 111 28.87 1.79 0.21
C LEU A 111 27.57 2.56 -0.04
N ALA A 112 26.42 2.05 0.41
CA ALA A 112 25.12 2.66 0.13
C ALA A 112 24.62 3.55 1.28
N LEU A 113 24.85 4.86 1.15
CA LEU A 113 24.12 5.90 1.90
C LEU A 113 22.70 6.02 1.34
N PHE A 114 21.84 5.02 1.57
CA PHE A 114 20.42 5.11 1.23
C PHE A 114 19.62 5.54 2.46
N HIS A 115 18.99 6.70 2.37
CA HIS A 115 17.95 7.09 3.32
C HIS A 115 16.64 6.42 2.88
N SER A 116 16.21 5.39 3.62
CA SER A 116 14.90 4.79 3.41
C SER A 116 13.82 5.87 3.58
N SER A 117 13.28 6.29 2.45
CA SER A 117 12.13 7.20 2.32
C SER A 117 10.88 6.37 2.02
N ALA A 118 10.82 5.15 2.55
CA ALA A 118 9.71 4.23 2.35
C ALA A 118 8.47 4.76 3.06
N SER A 119 7.71 5.62 2.37
CA SER A 119 6.41 6.12 2.82
C SER A 119 5.44 4.97 3.04
N THR A 120 4.69 5.01 4.15
CA THR A 120 3.70 3.99 4.47
C THR A 120 2.41 4.66 4.94
N PHE A 121 1.28 4.05 4.64
CA PHE A 121 0.00 4.35 5.29
C PHE A 121 -0.76 3.05 5.54
N SER A 122 -1.80 3.13 6.37
CA SER A 122 -2.62 1.97 6.70
C SER A 122 -4.10 2.26 6.49
N LEU A 123 -4.78 1.28 5.90
CA LEU A 123 -6.20 1.25 5.66
C LEU A 123 -6.84 0.28 6.66
N VAL A 124 -7.65 0.82 7.57
CA VAL A 124 -8.28 0.06 8.64
C VAL A 124 -9.79 0.26 8.58
N GLY A 125 -10.56 -0.71 9.07
CA GLY A 125 -12.01 -0.61 9.12
C GLY A 125 -12.66 -1.98 9.32
N LEU A 126 -13.98 -1.98 9.50
CA LEU A 126 -14.76 -3.21 9.69
C LEU A 126 -14.65 -4.17 8.49
N SER A 127 -14.76 -5.47 8.75
CA SER A 127 -14.87 -6.45 7.66
C SER A 127 -16.15 -6.18 6.84
N GLY A 128 -16.03 -6.20 5.51
CA GLY A 128 -17.17 -5.95 4.62
C GLY A 128 -17.59 -4.48 4.45
N ILE A 129 -16.84 -3.50 4.97
CA ILE A 129 -17.12 -2.05 4.81
C ILE A 129 -16.68 -1.47 3.45
N GLY A 130 -16.01 -2.28 2.61
CA GLY A 130 -15.61 -1.88 1.25
C GLY A 130 -14.15 -1.49 1.05
N LYS A 131 -13.26 -1.69 2.04
CA LYS A 131 -11.81 -1.38 1.95
C LYS A 131 -11.13 -1.96 0.70
N THR A 132 -11.22 -3.27 0.53
CA THR A 132 -10.62 -4.01 -0.60
C THR A 132 -11.20 -3.55 -1.94
N THR A 133 -12.51 -3.29 -1.99
CA THR A 133 -13.19 -2.77 -3.18
C THR A 133 -12.70 -1.36 -3.52
N ALA A 134 -12.63 -0.47 -2.53
CA ALA A 134 -12.13 0.89 -2.70
C ALA A 134 -10.68 0.91 -3.18
N LEU A 135 -9.82 0.11 -2.54
CA LEU A 135 -8.42 -0.03 -2.91
C LEU A 135 -8.27 -0.55 -4.34
N ASN A 136 -9.01 -1.59 -4.73
CA ASN A 136 -8.96 -2.11 -6.09
C ASN A 136 -9.46 -1.09 -7.12
N ALA A 137 -10.50 -0.32 -6.78
CA ALA A 137 -11.05 0.73 -7.64
C ALA A 137 -10.09 1.91 -7.82
N VAL A 138 -9.33 2.27 -6.78
CA VAL A 138 -8.28 3.30 -6.87
C VAL A 138 -7.07 2.79 -7.64
N LEU A 139 -6.61 1.56 -7.38
CA LEU A 139 -5.47 0.98 -8.08
C LEU A 139 -5.74 0.77 -9.57
N SER A 140 -7.00 0.52 -9.97
CA SER A 140 -7.37 0.35 -11.39
C SER A 140 -7.22 1.64 -12.22
N LEU A 141 -7.13 2.80 -11.57
CA LEU A 141 -6.81 4.08 -12.23
C LEU A 141 -5.38 4.11 -12.78
N TYR A 142 -4.51 3.25 -12.23
CA TYR A 142 -3.09 3.18 -12.58
C TYR A 142 -2.80 1.88 -13.35
N PRO A 143 -2.09 1.95 -14.50
CA PRO A 143 -1.68 0.74 -15.20
C PRO A 143 -0.75 -0.10 -14.30
N GLN A 144 -0.95 -1.41 -14.24
CA GLN A 144 -0.12 -2.26 -13.37
C GLN A 144 1.34 -2.34 -13.88
N LYS A 145 1.53 -2.40 -15.20
CA LYS A 145 2.82 -2.49 -15.89
C LYS A 145 2.95 -1.41 -16.94
N ILE A 146 4.08 -0.71 -16.94
CA ILE A 146 4.50 0.25 -17.97
C ILE A 146 5.83 -0.22 -18.54
N VAL A 147 5.94 -0.25 -19.87
CA VAL A 147 7.16 -0.60 -20.60
C VAL A 147 7.70 0.68 -21.23
N HIS A 148 8.91 1.02 -20.82
CA HIS A 148 9.66 2.15 -21.35
C HIS A 148 10.56 1.69 -22.50
N CYS A 149 10.63 2.49 -23.55
CA CYS A 149 11.55 2.25 -24.65
C CYS A 149 12.51 3.43 -24.89
N ARG A 150 11.97 4.64 -24.82
CA ARG A 150 12.70 5.89 -25.07
C ARG A 150 12.20 6.97 -24.13
N TYR A 151 13.09 7.82 -23.62
CA TYR A 151 12.75 9.00 -22.82
C TYR A 151 13.66 10.16 -23.24
N GLU A 152 13.09 11.34 -23.51
CA GLU A 152 13.83 12.52 -23.97
C GLU A 152 14.83 12.25 -25.12
N GLY A 153 14.44 11.39 -26.07
CA GLY A 153 15.29 11.03 -27.21
C GLY A 153 16.38 10.00 -26.92
N ARG A 154 16.55 9.55 -25.67
CA ARG A 154 17.52 8.50 -25.27
C ARG A 154 16.85 7.15 -25.10
N GLU A 155 17.57 6.07 -25.37
CA GLU A 155 17.09 4.71 -25.08
C GLU A 155 16.90 4.52 -23.57
N PHE A 156 15.72 4.04 -23.19
CA PHE A 156 15.36 3.79 -21.80
C PHE A 156 14.50 2.53 -21.77
N LEU A 157 15.16 1.37 -21.88
CA LEU A 157 14.52 0.06 -21.96
C LEU A 157 14.30 -0.52 -20.56
N HIS A 158 13.19 -0.15 -19.92
CA HIS A 158 12.87 -0.61 -18.56
C HIS A 158 11.41 -1.01 -18.44
N THR A 159 11.16 -1.95 -17.53
CA THR A 159 9.80 -2.31 -17.12
C THR A 159 9.55 -1.72 -15.75
N GLN A 160 8.52 -0.89 -15.65
CA GLN A 160 8.02 -0.31 -14.41
C GLN A 160 6.76 -1.07 -13.98
N ILE A 161 6.73 -1.51 -12.74
CA ILE A 161 5.52 -2.02 -12.10
C ILE A 161 4.98 -0.92 -11.18
N VAL A 162 3.80 -0.36 -11.48
CA VAL A 162 3.30 0.79 -10.71
C VAL A 162 2.86 0.36 -9.31
N TRP A 163 2.20 -0.78 -9.19
CA TRP A 163 1.75 -1.31 -7.92
C TRP A 163 1.75 -2.84 -7.93
N LEU A 164 2.04 -3.44 -6.77
CA LEU A 164 1.77 -4.84 -6.50
C LEU A 164 0.81 -4.95 -5.34
N LYS A 165 -0.23 -5.77 -5.50
CA LYS A 165 -1.14 -6.12 -4.42
C LYS A 165 -0.97 -7.59 -4.06
N ILE A 166 -0.77 -7.87 -2.78
CA ILE A 166 -0.72 -9.21 -2.21
C ILE A 166 -1.73 -9.35 -1.09
N GLU A 167 -2.31 -10.54 -0.97
CA GLU A 167 -3.16 -10.93 0.15
C GLU A 167 -2.34 -11.80 1.09
N CYS A 168 -2.48 -11.58 2.40
CA CYS A 168 -1.84 -12.42 3.39
C CYS A 168 -2.32 -13.89 3.26
N PRO A 169 -1.40 -14.86 3.25
CA PRO A 169 -1.76 -16.26 3.02
C PRO A 169 -2.55 -16.84 4.20
N PHE A 170 -3.44 -17.79 3.92
CA PHE A 170 -4.26 -18.47 4.94
C PHE A 170 -3.46 -19.28 5.96
N ASP A 171 -2.24 -19.69 5.62
CA ASP A 171 -1.35 -20.37 6.57
C ASP A 171 -0.83 -19.41 7.65
N GLY A 172 -0.94 -18.09 7.43
CA GLY A 172 -0.52 -17.01 8.31
C GLY A 172 0.99 -16.87 8.43
N SER A 173 1.76 -17.43 7.49
CA SER A 173 3.23 -17.50 7.57
C SER A 173 3.92 -16.33 6.86
N LEU A 174 5.06 -15.89 7.41
CA LEU A 174 5.90 -14.85 6.79
C LEU A 174 6.52 -15.33 5.46
N SER A 175 6.87 -16.62 5.38
CA SER A 175 7.35 -17.23 4.13
C SER A 175 6.28 -17.21 3.05
N GLY A 176 5.03 -17.54 3.40
CA GLY A 176 3.90 -17.49 2.48
C GLY A 176 3.67 -16.08 1.96
N LEU A 177 3.86 -15.04 2.78
CA LEU A 177 3.76 -13.65 2.35
C LEU A 177 4.83 -13.29 1.32
N CYS A 178 6.09 -13.68 1.54
CA CYS A 178 7.16 -13.49 0.55
C CYS A 178 6.85 -14.23 -0.76
N HIS A 179 6.32 -15.45 -0.69
CA HIS A 179 5.89 -16.18 -1.90
C HIS A 179 4.72 -15.51 -2.62
N ALA A 180 3.78 -14.92 -1.89
CA ALA A 180 2.69 -14.15 -2.47
C ALA A 180 3.23 -12.94 -3.26
N PHE A 181 4.27 -12.27 -2.76
CA PHE A 181 4.99 -11.22 -3.50
C PHE A 181 5.57 -11.74 -4.82
N PHE A 182 6.37 -12.81 -4.80
CA PHE A 182 6.98 -13.33 -6.04
C PHE A 182 5.93 -13.77 -7.05
N LYS A 183 4.83 -14.37 -6.59
CA LYS A 183 3.71 -14.77 -7.45
C LYS A 183 2.98 -13.56 -8.05
N ALA A 184 2.77 -12.50 -7.26
CA ALA A 184 2.16 -11.27 -7.75
C ALA A 184 3.04 -10.56 -8.78
N LEU A 185 4.36 -10.55 -8.55
CA LEU A 185 5.34 -10.01 -9.50
C LEU A 185 5.37 -10.82 -10.81
N ASP A 186 5.46 -12.14 -10.75
CA ASP A 186 5.40 -13.02 -11.92
C ASP A 186 4.15 -12.76 -12.75
N LYS A 187 3.00 -12.59 -12.08
CA LYS A 187 1.73 -12.27 -12.73
C LYS A 187 1.75 -10.88 -13.38
N ALA A 188 2.28 -9.87 -12.69
CA ALA A 188 2.36 -8.51 -13.22
C ALA A 188 3.32 -8.39 -14.42
N LEU A 189 4.34 -9.24 -14.49
CA LEU A 189 5.28 -9.32 -15.61
C LEU A 189 4.77 -10.14 -16.79
N ASP A 190 3.66 -10.87 -16.64
CA ASP A 190 3.16 -11.89 -17.56
C ASP A 190 4.13 -13.09 -17.75
N GLU A 191 4.92 -13.40 -16.72
CA GLU A 191 5.94 -14.46 -16.72
C GLU A 191 5.71 -15.45 -15.57
N PRO A 192 4.68 -16.31 -15.66
CA PRO A 192 4.26 -17.15 -14.55
C PRO A 192 5.38 -18.14 -14.16
N GLY A 193 5.80 -18.10 -12.89
CA GLY A 193 6.73 -19.07 -12.33
C GLY A 193 8.21 -18.66 -12.38
N ARG A 194 8.57 -17.54 -13.02
CA ARG A 194 9.98 -17.13 -13.17
C ARG A 194 10.66 -16.92 -11.82
N HIS A 195 10.05 -16.16 -10.93
CA HIS A 195 10.60 -15.86 -9.61
C HIS A 195 10.00 -16.76 -8.54
N SER A 196 8.69 -17.05 -8.60
CA SER A 196 8.01 -17.87 -7.59
C SER A 196 8.50 -19.32 -7.54
N ALA A 197 8.94 -19.92 -8.65
CA ALA A 197 9.54 -21.26 -8.64
C ALA A 197 10.98 -21.24 -8.10
N ARG A 198 11.74 -20.18 -8.41
CA ARG A 198 13.15 -20.01 -7.99
C ARG A 198 13.28 -19.94 -6.47
N PHE A 199 12.36 -19.23 -5.81
CA PHE A 199 12.41 -19.01 -4.36
C PHE A 199 11.56 -20.02 -3.56
N ARG A 200 11.03 -21.07 -4.18
CA ARG A 200 10.12 -22.04 -3.53
C ARG A 200 10.81 -22.99 -2.54
N SER A 201 12.13 -23.18 -2.67
CA SER A 201 12.84 -24.29 -2.01
C SER A 201 14.24 -23.94 -1.47
N LYS A 202 14.70 -22.70 -1.64
CA LYS A 202 16.05 -22.28 -1.24
C LYS A 202 16.00 -20.85 -0.71
N GLY A 203 15.92 -20.72 0.61
CA GLY A 203 16.26 -19.48 1.29
C GLY A 203 15.53 -19.25 2.61
N GLY A 204 16.24 -18.66 3.57
CA GLY A 204 15.64 -18.12 4.78
C GLY A 204 14.80 -16.87 4.49
N ILE A 205 13.95 -16.46 5.42
CA ILE A 205 13.07 -15.28 5.26
C ILE A 205 13.87 -14.02 4.88
N MET A 206 15.05 -13.84 5.47
CA MET A 206 15.93 -12.69 5.18
C MET A 206 16.46 -12.69 3.73
N GLU A 207 16.75 -13.87 3.17
CA GLU A 207 17.18 -13.99 1.77
C GLU A 207 16.03 -13.68 0.81
N MET A 208 14.81 -14.06 1.18
CA MET A 208 13.61 -13.66 0.43
C MET A 208 13.39 -12.15 0.48
N ILE A 209 13.50 -11.50 1.65
CA ILE A 209 13.39 -10.03 1.75
C ILE A 209 14.43 -9.33 0.87
N HIS A 210 15.68 -9.81 0.89
CA HIS A 210 16.71 -9.24 0.02
C HIS A 210 16.39 -9.44 -1.47
N SER A 211 15.87 -10.60 -1.83
CA SER A 211 15.43 -10.86 -3.20
C SER A 211 14.25 -9.96 -3.60
N MET A 212 13.35 -9.65 -2.67
CA MET A 212 12.26 -8.69 -2.87
C MET A 212 12.81 -7.27 -3.11
N GLU A 213 13.77 -6.82 -2.32
CA GLU A 213 14.45 -5.52 -2.47
C GLU A 213 15.12 -5.39 -3.86
N GLN A 214 15.84 -6.42 -4.30
CA GLN A 214 16.47 -6.47 -5.63
C GLN A 214 15.44 -6.33 -6.75
N LEU A 215 14.38 -7.14 -6.68
CA LEU A 215 13.33 -7.17 -7.69
C LEU A 215 12.52 -5.86 -7.69
N ALA A 216 12.25 -5.30 -6.51
CA ALA A 216 11.55 -4.04 -6.37
C ALA A 216 12.32 -2.87 -6.98
N SER A 217 13.63 -2.88 -6.81
CA SER A 217 14.51 -1.89 -7.43
C SER A 217 14.63 -2.12 -8.94
N THR A 218 14.80 -3.37 -9.37
CA THR A 218 14.99 -3.73 -10.80
C THR A 218 13.77 -3.37 -11.66
N TYR A 219 12.56 -3.64 -11.17
CA TYR A 219 11.31 -3.39 -11.89
C TYR A 219 10.64 -2.07 -11.49
N PHE A 220 11.35 -1.20 -10.78
CA PHE A 220 10.83 0.08 -10.28
C PHE A 220 9.42 -0.04 -9.68
N ILE A 221 9.24 -0.98 -8.75
CA ILE A 221 7.93 -1.23 -8.13
C ILE A 221 7.49 0.04 -7.39
N GLY A 222 6.35 0.63 -7.75
CA GLY A 222 5.90 1.91 -7.21
C GLY A 222 5.39 1.83 -5.78
N ALA A 223 4.54 0.85 -5.49
CA ALA A 223 4.05 0.56 -4.14
C ALA A 223 3.73 -0.94 -3.97
N LEU A 224 3.90 -1.43 -2.75
CA LEU A 224 3.46 -2.75 -2.33
C LEU A 224 2.25 -2.62 -1.40
N VAL A 225 1.11 -3.19 -1.79
CA VAL A 225 -0.10 -3.23 -0.99
C VAL A 225 -0.28 -4.62 -0.40
N ILE A 226 -0.38 -4.70 0.93
CA ILE A 226 -0.56 -5.93 1.69
C ILE A 226 -1.95 -5.90 2.30
N ASP A 227 -2.87 -6.68 1.72
CA ASP A 227 -4.27 -6.78 2.12
C ASP A 227 -4.52 -7.99 3.04
N GLU A 228 -5.63 -7.95 3.77
CA GLU A 228 -6.03 -8.98 4.74
C GLU A 228 -4.97 -9.28 5.82
N LEU A 229 -4.27 -8.24 6.30
CA LEU A 229 -3.14 -8.38 7.23
C LEU A 229 -3.51 -9.14 8.53
N GLN A 230 -4.78 -9.11 8.92
CA GLN A 230 -5.28 -9.83 10.09
C GLN A 230 -5.20 -11.37 9.95
N HIS A 231 -5.00 -11.92 8.75
CA HIS A 231 -4.78 -13.36 8.57
C HIS A 231 -3.41 -13.85 9.06
N LEU A 232 -2.48 -12.94 9.39
CA LEU A 232 -1.20 -13.32 9.98
C LEU A 232 -1.38 -13.82 11.41
N ASN A 233 -0.83 -15.00 11.69
CA ASN A 233 -0.96 -15.63 12.98
C ASN A 233 0.35 -15.50 13.78
N ALA A 234 0.33 -14.64 14.81
CA ALA A 234 1.47 -14.39 15.67
C ALA A 234 2.09 -15.66 16.30
N ALA A 235 1.30 -16.70 16.56
CA ALA A 235 1.81 -17.96 17.10
C ALA A 235 2.61 -18.76 16.07
N LYS A 236 2.22 -18.67 14.79
CA LYS A 236 2.92 -19.36 13.67
C LYS A 236 4.14 -18.59 13.15
N THR A 237 4.21 -17.29 13.42
CA THR A 237 5.37 -16.45 13.07
C THR A 237 6.48 -16.48 14.12
N GLY A 238 6.37 -17.32 15.15
CA GLY A 238 7.33 -17.40 16.25
C GLY A 238 7.17 -16.27 17.28
N GLY A 239 5.97 -15.69 17.39
CA GLY A 239 5.64 -14.60 18.31
C GLY A 239 5.31 -13.29 17.60
N LYS A 240 4.68 -12.37 18.35
CA LYS A 240 4.38 -11.01 17.88
C LYS A 240 5.64 -10.23 17.55
N GLU A 241 6.69 -10.36 18.36
CA GLU A 241 7.97 -9.65 18.16
C GLU A 241 8.65 -10.02 16.84
N ASN A 242 8.69 -11.31 16.48
CA ASN A 242 9.27 -11.76 15.20
C ASN A 242 8.50 -11.21 13.99
N LEU A 243 7.17 -11.15 14.09
CA LEU A 243 6.33 -10.57 13.07
C LEU A 243 6.57 -9.05 12.96
N LEU A 244 6.66 -8.32 14.07
CA LEU A 244 6.97 -6.88 14.06
C LEU A 244 8.35 -6.62 13.43
N ASN A 245 9.37 -7.36 13.87
CA ASN A 245 10.72 -7.27 13.34
C ASN A 245 10.77 -7.55 11.84
N PHE A 246 9.99 -8.53 11.36
CA PHE A 246 9.88 -8.79 9.93
C PHE A 246 9.38 -7.58 9.16
N PHE A 247 8.29 -6.92 9.59
CA PHE A 247 7.75 -5.77 8.86
C PHE A 247 8.63 -4.53 8.95
N VAL A 248 9.26 -4.28 10.10
CA VAL A 248 10.28 -3.22 10.22
C VAL A 248 11.41 -3.48 9.24
N ASN A 249 11.93 -4.71 9.20
CA ASN A 249 12.99 -5.09 8.26
C ASN A 249 12.52 -5.00 6.80
N LEU A 250 11.28 -5.41 6.51
CA LEU A 250 10.71 -5.32 5.17
C LEU A 250 10.62 -3.87 4.71
N ILE A 251 10.01 -2.98 5.49
CA ILE A 251 9.86 -1.55 5.15
C ILE A 251 11.24 -0.89 4.99
N ASN A 252 12.17 -1.18 5.90
CA ASN A 252 13.50 -0.58 5.87
C ASN A 252 14.36 -1.09 4.70
N SER A 253 14.18 -2.36 4.29
CA SER A 253 15.02 -2.98 3.25
C SER A 253 14.42 -2.86 1.86
N ILE A 254 13.11 -2.98 1.69
CA ILE A 254 12.50 -3.06 0.35
C ILE A 254 12.64 -1.77 -0.46
N GLY A 255 12.82 -0.62 0.20
CA GLY A 255 13.08 0.67 -0.44
C GLY A 255 11.91 1.22 -1.27
N ILE A 256 10.72 0.64 -1.13
CA ILE A 256 9.49 1.06 -1.80
C ILE A 256 8.39 1.37 -0.78
N PRO A 257 7.44 2.24 -1.13
CA PRO A 257 6.26 2.45 -0.31
C PRO A 257 5.47 1.17 -0.04
N VAL A 258 5.01 1.00 1.21
CA VAL A 258 4.19 -0.15 1.64
C VAL A 258 2.86 0.35 2.21
N VAL A 259 1.77 -0.19 1.69
CA VAL A 259 0.40 0.09 2.13
C VAL A 259 -0.14 -1.15 2.83
N PHE A 260 -0.59 -0.98 4.08
CA PHE A 260 -1.21 -2.06 4.84
C PHE A 260 -2.73 -1.92 4.81
N ALA A 261 -3.46 -2.98 4.50
CA ALA A 261 -4.91 -3.03 4.59
C ALA A 261 -5.37 -4.22 5.44
N GLY A 262 -6.31 -3.99 6.35
CA GLY A 262 -6.82 -5.03 7.23
C GLY A 262 -7.95 -4.56 8.14
N THR A 263 -8.43 -5.45 9.00
CA THR A 263 -9.50 -5.13 9.95
C THR A 263 -8.96 -4.41 11.18
N ASN A 264 -9.85 -3.84 11.99
CA ASN A 264 -9.46 -3.10 13.21
C ASN A 264 -8.62 -3.96 14.18
N SER A 265 -8.75 -5.29 14.13
CA SER A 265 -7.87 -6.24 14.84
C SER A 265 -6.37 -5.99 14.58
N MET A 266 -5.99 -5.51 13.40
CA MET A 266 -4.60 -5.25 13.03
C MET A 266 -3.97 -4.13 13.86
N ILE A 267 -4.76 -3.14 14.33
CA ILE A 267 -4.22 -2.02 15.10
C ILE A 267 -3.54 -2.55 16.36
N ASN A 268 -4.13 -3.52 17.05
CA ASN A 268 -3.55 -4.10 18.25
C ASN A 268 -2.31 -4.97 17.97
N LEU A 269 -2.25 -5.59 16.78
CA LEU A 269 -1.13 -6.44 16.39
C LEU A 269 0.07 -5.64 15.89
N PHE A 270 -0.19 -4.53 15.21
CA PHE A 270 0.81 -3.75 14.52
C PHE A 270 0.97 -2.33 15.07
N ALA A 271 0.34 -1.99 16.20
CA ALA A 271 0.42 -0.65 16.81
C ALA A 271 1.86 -0.11 16.83
N ASP A 272 2.83 -0.92 17.24
CA ASP A 272 4.23 -0.50 17.36
C ASP A 272 4.93 -0.33 16.01
N VAL A 273 4.64 -1.21 15.04
CA VAL A 273 5.08 -1.04 13.64
C VAL A 273 4.44 0.21 13.03
N LEU A 274 3.15 0.41 13.23
CA LEU A 274 2.38 1.55 12.75
C LEU A 274 2.78 2.87 13.45
N ARG A 275 3.19 2.82 14.71
CA ARG A 275 3.76 3.94 15.48
C ARG A 275 5.12 4.35 14.92
N ASN A 276 5.98 3.38 14.62
CA ASN A 276 7.28 3.63 14.00
C ASN A 276 7.12 4.10 12.54
N ALA A 277 6.18 3.50 11.80
CA ALA A 277 5.79 3.90 10.46
C ALA A 277 5.22 5.33 10.42
N ARG A 278 4.35 5.72 11.39
CA ARG A 278 3.85 7.10 11.55
C ARG A 278 4.97 8.11 11.81
N ARG A 279 5.99 7.74 12.59
CA ARG A 279 7.16 8.60 12.85
C ARG A 279 8.08 8.72 11.65
N ALA A 280 8.13 7.69 10.80
CA ALA A 280 8.92 7.67 9.58
C ALA A 280 8.19 8.31 8.37
N CYS A 281 6.85 8.35 8.35
CA CYS A 281 6.05 8.63 7.16
C CYS A 281 4.75 9.40 7.47
N GLY A 282 4.58 10.57 6.83
CA GLY A 282 3.54 11.55 7.15
C GLY A 282 2.13 11.34 6.58
N GLN A 283 1.77 10.16 6.04
CA GLN A 283 0.46 9.96 5.37
C GLN A 283 -0.63 9.31 6.27
N GLY A 284 -0.29 8.88 7.49
CA GLY A 284 -1.28 8.53 8.52
C GLY A 284 -2.03 7.20 8.34
N MET A 285 -3.20 7.10 8.99
CA MET A 285 -4.10 5.95 8.96
C MET A 285 -5.45 6.41 8.39
N TYR A 286 -5.93 5.72 7.35
CA TYR A 286 -7.23 5.95 6.73
C TYR A 286 -8.22 4.95 7.32
N ASP A 287 -9.24 5.47 7.97
CA ASP A 287 -10.21 4.69 8.74
C ASP A 287 -11.55 4.64 8.01
N PHE A 288 -11.91 3.44 7.54
CA PHE A 288 -13.25 3.14 7.04
C PHE A 288 -14.19 2.94 8.23
N ARG A 289 -14.58 4.08 8.80
CA ARG A 289 -15.49 4.15 9.93
C ARG A 289 -16.85 3.59 9.57
N GLN A 290 -17.48 2.98 10.58
CA GLN A 290 -18.88 2.62 10.50
C GLN A 290 -19.70 3.91 10.36
N PRO A 291 -20.46 4.09 9.26
CA PRO A 291 -21.26 5.29 9.10
C PRO A 291 -22.42 5.28 10.10
N SER A 292 -22.79 6.47 10.58
CA SER A 292 -24.01 6.63 11.36
C SER A 292 -25.25 6.60 10.47
N GLU A 293 -26.44 6.40 11.05
CA GLU A 293 -27.71 6.39 10.30
C GLU A 293 -27.93 7.70 9.52
N ALA A 294 -27.52 8.83 10.09
CA ALA A 294 -27.68 10.16 9.52
C ALA A 294 -26.55 10.55 8.54
N ASP A 295 -25.56 9.67 8.33
CA ASP A 295 -24.41 9.96 7.47
C ASP A 295 -24.86 10.16 6.01
N ALA A 296 -24.49 11.30 5.43
CA ALA A 296 -24.83 11.64 4.05
C ALA A 296 -24.20 10.68 3.03
N ALA A 297 -22.98 10.19 3.29
CA ALA A 297 -22.28 9.25 2.41
C ALA A 297 -22.99 7.88 2.40
N TRP A 298 -23.39 7.39 3.57
CA TRP A 298 -24.22 6.20 3.69
C TRP A 298 -25.56 6.37 2.97
N ASN A 299 -26.22 7.52 3.19
CA ASN A 299 -27.52 7.79 2.59
C ASN A 299 -27.46 7.81 1.06
N MET A 300 -26.41 8.42 0.50
CA MET A 300 -26.14 8.40 -0.94
C MET A 300 -25.92 6.97 -1.47
N LEU A 301 -25.17 6.14 -0.77
CA LEU A 301 -24.97 4.74 -1.15
C LEU A 301 -26.29 3.96 -1.17
N VAL A 302 -27.11 4.11 -0.13
CA VAL A 302 -28.44 3.47 -0.03
C VAL A 302 -29.34 3.92 -1.17
N ASP A 303 -29.38 5.22 -1.48
CA ASP A 303 -30.18 5.77 -2.58
C ASP A 303 -29.80 5.15 -3.93
N VAL A 304 -28.50 5.03 -4.18
CA VAL A 304 -27.99 4.50 -5.44
C VAL A 304 -28.27 3.00 -5.54
N ILE A 305 -28.01 2.22 -4.49
CA ILE A 305 -28.32 0.80 -4.43
C ILE A 305 -29.82 0.55 -4.61
N TRP A 306 -30.68 1.37 -4.01
CA TRP A 306 -32.12 1.21 -4.08
C TRP A 306 -32.71 1.36 -5.49
N ARG A 307 -32.02 2.06 -6.39
CA ARG A 307 -32.44 2.18 -7.80
C ARG A 307 -32.41 0.83 -8.53
N TYR A 308 -31.58 -0.10 -8.08
CA TYR A 308 -31.38 -1.41 -8.69
C TYR A 308 -32.40 -2.43 -8.16
N GLN A 309 -33.60 -2.35 -8.73
CA GLN A 309 -34.71 -3.26 -8.45
C GLN A 309 -35.12 -4.01 -9.72
N TRP A 310 -34.93 -5.33 -9.74
CA TRP A 310 -35.35 -6.27 -10.79
C TRP A 310 -36.70 -6.94 -10.48
N ILE A 311 -37.44 -6.41 -9.51
CA ILE A 311 -38.81 -6.86 -9.17
C ILE A 311 -39.86 -6.17 -10.05
N GLN A 312 -41.00 -6.82 -10.26
CA GLN A 312 -42.06 -6.30 -11.15
C GLN A 312 -42.74 -5.05 -10.58
N LYS A 313 -42.86 -4.93 -9.25
CA LYS A 313 -43.50 -3.78 -8.58
C LYS A 313 -42.46 -3.02 -7.75
N PRO A 314 -41.54 -2.27 -8.40
CA PRO A 314 -40.52 -1.51 -7.69
C PRO A 314 -41.16 -0.48 -6.76
N ALA A 315 -40.62 -0.37 -5.55
CA ALA A 315 -41.12 0.54 -4.52
C ALA A 315 -40.16 1.73 -4.33
N PRO A 316 -40.67 2.94 -4.04
CA PRO A 316 -39.83 4.07 -3.65
C PRO A 316 -39.17 3.81 -2.29
N LEU A 317 -37.99 4.38 -2.06
CA LEU A 317 -37.32 4.31 -0.76
C LEU A 317 -38.02 5.27 0.20
N THR A 318 -38.70 4.74 1.20
CA THR A 318 -39.30 5.57 2.26
C THR A 318 -38.31 5.79 3.41
N PRO A 319 -38.47 6.87 4.20
CA PRO A 319 -37.66 7.10 5.39
C PRO A 319 -37.70 5.92 6.37
N GLU A 320 -38.84 5.25 6.51
CA GLU A 320 -39.02 4.08 7.38
C GLU A 320 -38.23 2.89 6.87
N LEU A 321 -38.26 2.62 5.56
CA LEU A 321 -37.46 1.56 4.95
C LEU A 321 -35.97 1.82 5.09
N ARG A 322 -35.53 3.09 4.94
CA ARG A 322 -34.13 3.46 5.17
C ARG A 322 -33.68 3.15 6.59
N LYS A 323 -34.51 3.44 7.59
CA LYS A 323 -34.26 3.08 9.00
C LYS A 323 -34.16 1.58 9.19
N VAL A 324 -35.05 0.81 8.58
CA VAL A 324 -35.01 -0.66 8.63
C VAL A 324 -33.72 -1.20 8.00
N LEU A 325 -33.31 -0.67 6.84
CA LEU A 325 -32.06 -1.08 6.19
C LEU A 325 -30.85 -0.78 7.08
N TYR A 326 -30.80 0.41 7.70
CA TYR A 326 -29.74 0.72 8.65
C TYR A 326 -29.79 -0.19 9.88
N ASP A 327 -30.97 -0.42 10.47
CA ASP A 327 -31.10 -1.28 11.65
C ASP A 327 -30.58 -2.70 11.41
N LEU A 328 -30.84 -3.24 10.21
CA LEU A 328 -30.46 -4.61 9.82
C LEU A 328 -29.01 -4.74 9.33
N THR A 329 -28.31 -3.64 9.05
CA THR A 329 -26.96 -3.66 8.47
C THR A 329 -25.92 -2.95 9.32
N GLN A 330 -26.36 -2.02 10.18
CA GLN A 330 -25.55 -1.12 11.00
C GLN A 330 -24.46 -0.41 10.19
N GLY A 331 -24.76 -0.02 8.94
CA GLY A 331 -23.81 0.70 8.09
C GLY A 331 -22.77 -0.17 7.38
N VAL A 332 -22.78 -1.51 7.57
CA VAL A 332 -21.86 -2.42 6.86
C VAL A 332 -22.33 -2.61 5.41
N THR A 333 -21.53 -2.13 4.46
CA THR A 333 -21.89 -2.10 3.03
C THR A 333 -22.13 -3.47 2.42
N ASP A 334 -21.34 -4.48 2.81
CA ASP A 334 -21.53 -5.87 2.37
C ASP A 334 -22.87 -6.46 2.86
N PHE A 335 -23.29 -6.11 4.09
CA PHE A 335 -24.60 -6.54 4.61
C PHE A 335 -25.73 -5.87 3.84
N LEU A 336 -25.61 -4.60 3.49
CA LEU A 336 -26.58 -3.89 2.64
C LEU A 336 -26.72 -4.55 1.27
N ALA A 337 -25.60 -4.82 0.59
CA ALA A 337 -25.61 -5.48 -0.72
C ALA A 337 -26.25 -6.88 -0.63
N LYS A 338 -25.87 -7.69 0.37
CA LYS A 338 -26.45 -9.01 0.62
C LYS A 338 -27.95 -8.94 0.92
N LEU A 339 -28.37 -8.00 1.76
CA LEU A 339 -29.77 -7.82 2.13
C LEU A 339 -30.61 -7.44 0.89
N MET A 340 -30.08 -6.57 0.02
CA MET A 340 -30.74 -6.18 -1.23
C MET A 340 -30.81 -7.34 -2.24
N ILE A 341 -29.72 -8.08 -2.44
CA ILE A 341 -29.68 -9.23 -3.36
C ILE A 341 -30.65 -10.32 -2.89
N LEU A 342 -30.55 -10.71 -1.61
CA LEU A 342 -31.36 -11.79 -1.04
C LEU A 342 -32.83 -11.38 -0.90
N GLY A 343 -33.11 -10.13 -0.56
CA GLY A 343 -34.46 -9.55 -0.51
C GLY A 343 -35.17 -9.65 -1.84
N GLN A 344 -34.50 -9.25 -2.93
CA GLN A 344 -35.06 -9.36 -4.28
C GLN A 344 -35.29 -10.81 -4.69
N ARG A 345 -34.31 -11.70 -4.44
CA ARG A 345 -34.47 -13.14 -4.73
C ARG A 345 -35.67 -13.74 -4.02
N TYR A 346 -35.83 -13.44 -2.73
CA TYR A 346 -36.96 -13.92 -1.95
C TYR A 346 -38.29 -13.34 -2.45
N ALA A 347 -38.35 -12.04 -2.73
CA ALA A 347 -39.55 -11.39 -3.24
C ALA A 347 -40.03 -11.99 -4.57
N MET A 348 -39.10 -12.33 -5.48
CA MET A 348 -39.39 -13.04 -6.72
C MET A 348 -39.79 -14.50 -6.48
N GLN A 349 -39.11 -15.20 -5.55
CA GLN A 349 -39.37 -16.60 -5.26
C GLN A 349 -40.74 -16.84 -4.65
N ALA A 350 -41.12 -15.98 -3.69
CA ALA A 350 -42.40 -16.02 -2.99
C ALA A 350 -43.53 -15.30 -3.73
N ASN A 351 -43.31 -14.82 -4.97
CA ASN A 351 -44.28 -14.06 -5.78
C ASN A 351 -44.84 -12.81 -5.07
N ILE A 352 -44.09 -12.22 -4.13
CA ILE A 352 -44.41 -10.95 -3.46
C ILE A 352 -44.17 -9.79 -4.44
N GLU A 353 -43.09 -9.90 -5.23
CA GLU A 353 -42.70 -8.96 -6.29
C GLU A 353 -42.58 -7.48 -5.86
N THR A 354 -42.41 -7.23 -4.56
CA THR A 354 -42.13 -5.91 -3.98
C THR A 354 -41.15 -6.01 -2.81
N LEU A 355 -40.34 -4.97 -2.59
CA LEU A 355 -39.43 -4.87 -1.45
C LEU A 355 -40.08 -4.03 -0.36
N ASN A 356 -40.24 -4.61 0.82
CA ASN A 356 -40.80 -3.94 1.99
C ASN A 356 -40.10 -4.40 3.27
N GLU A 357 -40.47 -3.81 4.40
CA GLU A 357 -39.91 -4.11 5.71
C GLU A 357 -40.03 -5.61 6.06
N HIS A 358 -41.18 -6.22 5.78
CA HIS A 358 -41.41 -7.64 6.06
C HIS A 358 -40.43 -8.54 5.31
N VAL A 359 -40.18 -8.26 4.02
CA VAL A 359 -39.19 -9.00 3.21
C VAL A 359 -37.80 -8.92 3.84
N PHE A 360 -37.34 -7.72 4.21
CA PHE A 360 -35.99 -7.56 4.75
C PHE A 360 -35.84 -8.17 6.14
N ARG A 361 -36.83 -8.00 7.04
CA ARG A 361 -36.82 -8.66 8.35
C ARG A 361 -36.84 -10.18 8.21
N HIS A 362 -37.65 -10.72 7.30
CA HIS A 362 -37.67 -12.16 7.03
C HIS A 362 -36.29 -12.68 6.56
N ILE A 363 -35.62 -11.95 5.66
CA ILE A 363 -34.28 -12.33 5.18
C ILE A 363 -33.23 -12.23 6.30
N ALA A 364 -33.30 -11.18 7.12
CA ALA A 364 -32.43 -11.05 8.29
C ALA A 364 -32.61 -12.21 9.27
N ASP A 365 -33.85 -12.66 9.48
CA ASP A 365 -34.21 -13.72 10.42
C ASP A 365 -33.86 -15.12 9.93
N THR A 366 -33.94 -15.34 8.62
CA THR A 366 -33.74 -16.66 8.01
C THR A 366 -32.36 -16.85 7.40
N LYS A 367 -31.92 -15.92 6.54
CA LYS A 367 -30.69 -16.05 5.74
C LYS A 367 -29.48 -15.38 6.38
N LEU A 368 -29.68 -14.33 7.18
CA LEU A 368 -28.59 -13.62 7.89
C LEU A 368 -28.56 -13.93 9.40
N LYS A 369 -29.20 -15.03 9.83
CA LYS A 369 -29.30 -15.41 11.25
C LYS A 369 -27.94 -15.47 11.97
N LEU A 370 -26.92 -15.96 11.28
CA LEU A 370 -25.55 -16.07 11.81
C LEU A 370 -24.88 -14.71 12.02
N LEU A 371 -25.30 -13.68 11.30
CA LEU A 371 -24.76 -12.31 11.41
C LEU A 371 -25.46 -11.48 12.48
N LYS A 372 -26.64 -11.91 12.96
CA LYS A 372 -27.40 -11.17 13.97
C LYS A 372 -26.63 -10.87 15.26
N PRO A 373 -25.84 -11.79 15.83
CA PRO A 373 -25.05 -11.48 17.02
C PRO A 373 -24.03 -10.35 16.76
N ALA A 374 -23.40 -10.36 15.59
CA ALA A 374 -22.48 -9.30 15.16
C ALA A 374 -23.19 -7.96 14.96
N ILE A 375 -24.34 -7.96 14.27
CA ILE A 375 -25.17 -6.77 14.05
C ILE A 375 -25.70 -6.20 15.39
N ALA A 376 -26.09 -7.08 16.33
CA ALA A 376 -26.54 -6.67 17.65
C ALA A 376 -25.41 -6.04 18.47
N ALA A 377 -24.19 -6.59 18.38
CA ALA A 377 -23.01 -6.00 19.01
C ALA A 377 -22.67 -4.62 18.42
N LEU A 378 -22.78 -4.44 17.10
CA LEU A 378 -22.62 -3.14 16.46
C LEU A 378 -23.69 -2.14 16.93
N ARG A 379 -24.95 -2.58 17.03
CA ARG A 379 -26.07 -1.75 17.47
C ARG A 379 -25.94 -1.30 18.92
N SER A 380 -25.46 -2.16 19.81
CA SER A 380 -25.35 -1.83 21.23
C SER A 380 -24.22 -0.84 21.53
N GLY A 381 -23.26 -0.66 20.61
CA GLY A 381 -22.04 0.10 20.89
C GLY A 381 -21.19 -0.52 22.00
N ASP A 382 -21.50 -1.74 22.43
CA ASP A 382 -20.84 -2.38 23.56
C ASP A 382 -19.54 -3.02 23.12
N THR A 383 -18.46 -2.40 23.56
CA THR A 383 -17.06 -2.78 23.30
C THR A 383 -16.77 -4.21 23.75
N ALA A 384 -17.41 -4.71 24.81
CA ALA A 384 -17.23 -6.07 25.31
C ALA A 384 -17.93 -7.11 24.43
N ALA A 385 -19.11 -6.78 23.88
CA ALA A 385 -19.80 -7.61 22.91
C ALA A 385 -19.08 -7.60 21.56
N MET A 386 -18.55 -6.45 21.14
CA MET A 386 -17.73 -6.31 19.93
C MET A 386 -16.43 -7.10 20.03
N LYS A 387 -15.78 -7.20 21.21
CA LYS A 387 -14.58 -8.05 21.41
C LYS A 387 -14.77 -9.52 21.06
N ARG A 388 -16.01 -10.04 21.10
CA ARG A 388 -16.31 -11.42 20.69
C ARG A 388 -16.24 -11.63 19.17
N PHE A 389 -16.21 -10.53 18.41
CA PHE A 389 -16.05 -10.50 16.97
C PHE A 389 -14.83 -9.64 16.65
N GLU A 390 -13.66 -10.26 16.47
CA GLU A 390 -12.36 -9.57 16.31
C GLU A 390 -12.37 -8.46 15.25
N ASP A 391 -13.24 -8.58 14.24
CA ASP A 391 -13.40 -7.62 13.14
C ASP A 391 -14.31 -6.41 13.43
N LEU A 392 -14.97 -6.34 14.59
CA LEU A 392 -16.00 -5.33 14.91
C LEU A 392 -15.57 -4.19 15.83
N LEU A 393 -14.35 -4.22 16.36
CA LEU A 393 -13.90 -3.22 17.34
C LEU A 393 -13.66 -1.84 16.69
N PRO A 394 -14.19 -0.73 17.21
CA PRO A 394 -13.88 0.60 16.70
C PRO A 394 -12.38 0.92 16.86
N PRO A 395 -11.75 1.57 15.88
CA PRO A 395 -10.33 1.91 15.94
C PRO A 395 -10.03 3.00 16.97
N ASP A 396 -10.95 3.95 17.21
CA ASP A 396 -10.75 5.07 18.12
C ASP A 396 -10.51 4.62 19.58
N GLU A 397 -11.24 3.61 20.07
CA GLU A 397 -11.03 3.10 21.43
C GLU A 397 -9.71 2.34 21.58
N GLN A 398 -9.28 1.65 20.53
CA GLN A 398 -8.00 0.96 20.51
C GLN A 398 -6.86 1.98 20.49
N LEU A 399 -7.01 3.05 19.71
CA LEU A 399 -6.09 4.17 19.67
C LEU A 399 -6.04 4.92 21.01
N ASP A 400 -7.19 5.20 21.63
CA ASP A 400 -7.27 5.86 22.93
C ASP A 400 -6.64 5.03 24.06
N ALA A 401 -6.85 3.71 24.06
CA ALA A 401 -6.16 2.82 24.99
C ALA A 401 -4.64 2.81 24.78
N LEU A 402 -4.19 2.94 23.53
CA LEU A 402 -2.79 3.06 23.16
C LEU A 402 -2.20 4.44 23.54
N MET A 403 -3.00 5.51 23.51
CA MET A 403 -2.61 6.88 23.91
C MET A 403 -2.68 7.09 25.44
N ARG A 404 -3.52 6.38 26.18
CA ARG A 404 -3.59 6.50 27.66
C ARG A 404 -2.35 5.99 28.39
N ASN A 405 -1.47 5.24 27.72
CA ASN A 405 -0.16 4.84 28.24
C ASN A 405 0.93 5.93 28.06
N GLU A 406 0.57 7.14 27.61
CA GLU A 406 1.50 8.21 27.21
C GLU A 406 1.99 9.16 28.31
N SER A 407 1.59 9.05 29.58
CA SER A 407 2.04 10.04 30.58
C SER A 407 3.47 9.78 31.08
N SER A 408 4.48 10.02 30.23
CA SER A 408 5.79 10.58 30.62
C SER A 408 6.69 10.89 29.41
N VAL A 409 6.31 11.87 28.59
CA VAL A 409 7.31 12.68 27.88
C VAL A 409 7.05 14.14 28.24
N SER A 410 7.93 14.69 29.08
CA SER A 410 7.80 16.04 29.61
C SER A 410 7.96 17.07 28.49
N ILE A 411 7.03 18.04 28.45
CA ILE A 411 7.05 19.23 27.57
C ILE A 411 8.40 19.97 27.63
N ASN A 412 9.16 19.80 28.72
CA ASN A 412 10.50 20.35 28.88
C ASN A 412 11.54 19.85 27.86
N GLN A 413 11.36 18.68 27.23
CA GLN A 413 12.27 18.19 26.19
C GLN A 413 11.98 18.77 24.79
N LEU A 414 10.74 19.21 24.53
CA LEU A 414 10.36 19.83 23.25
C LEU A 414 10.73 21.32 23.20
N ALA A 415 10.77 22.00 24.35
CA ALA A 415 11.22 23.39 24.45
C ALA A 415 12.71 23.59 24.06
N ALA A 416 13.55 22.56 24.23
CA ALA A 416 14.97 22.60 23.85
C ALA A 416 15.20 22.66 22.33
N LEU A 417 14.22 22.22 21.52
CA LEU A 417 14.32 22.23 20.05
C LEU A 417 13.80 23.53 19.41
N HIS A 418 13.00 24.33 20.14
CA HIS A 418 12.46 25.59 19.60
C HIS A 418 13.43 26.78 19.72
N ILE A 419 14.45 26.70 20.58
CA ILE A 419 15.41 27.81 20.77
C ILE A 419 16.52 27.81 19.68
N ASN A 420 16.82 26.67 19.06
CA ASN A 420 17.95 26.56 18.10
C ASN A 420 17.61 26.85 16.63
N LYS A 421 16.37 27.23 16.30
CA LYS A 421 15.97 27.55 14.90
C LYS A 421 15.68 29.03 14.64
N ALA A 422 15.82 29.88 15.64
CA ALA A 422 15.49 31.30 15.53
C ALA A 422 16.60 32.24 16.04
N VAL A 423 17.87 31.99 15.67
CA VAL A 423 18.91 33.04 15.66
C VAL A 423 19.88 32.75 14.51
N ASN A 424 19.49 33.12 13.28
CA ASN A 424 20.47 33.54 12.28
C ASN A 424 20.72 35.03 12.55
N VAL A 425 21.56 35.31 13.54
CA VAL A 425 22.26 36.58 13.66
C VAL A 425 23.74 36.24 13.60
N ILE A 426 24.40 36.87 12.64
CA ILE A 426 25.84 36.82 12.38
C ILE A 426 26.58 36.96 13.71
N ALA A 427 27.22 35.89 14.16
CA ALA A 427 28.15 35.89 15.28
C ALA A 427 29.46 35.25 14.80
N GLU A 428 30.52 36.05 14.87
CA GLU A 428 31.89 35.64 14.56
C GLU A 428 32.28 34.39 15.37
N VAL A 429 32.75 33.36 14.67
CA VAL A 429 33.28 32.14 15.29
C VAL A 429 34.67 32.44 15.85
N PRO A 430 34.97 32.16 17.13
CA PRO A 430 36.33 32.27 17.65
C PRO A 430 37.23 31.23 16.97
N GLN A 431 38.36 31.67 16.44
CA GLN A 431 39.39 30.77 15.91
C GLN A 431 40.00 29.93 17.05
N VAL A 432 39.42 28.75 17.29
CA VAL A 432 40.11 27.69 18.02
C VAL A 432 40.87 26.86 16.99
N ARG A 433 42.19 27.03 16.99
CA ARG A 433 43.13 26.30 16.14
C ARG A 433 43.15 24.83 16.58
N ALA A 434 42.37 23.98 15.90
CA ALA A 434 42.49 22.54 16.03
C ALA A 434 43.85 22.11 15.46
N GLU A 435 44.71 21.57 16.32
CA GLU A 435 45.92 20.88 15.89
C GLU A 435 45.52 19.68 15.02
N ARG A 436 45.93 19.72 13.75
CA ARG A 436 45.79 18.59 12.84
C ARG A 436 46.72 17.49 13.34
N PRO A 437 46.27 16.22 13.45
CA PRO A 437 47.20 15.12 13.63
C PRO A 437 48.19 15.11 12.46
N GLU A 438 49.47 14.93 12.75
CA GLU A 438 50.51 14.83 11.73
C GLU A 438 50.19 13.68 10.77
N PRO A 439 50.37 13.88 9.45
CA PRO A 439 50.11 12.82 8.49
C PRO A 439 51.19 11.75 8.63
N ASP A 440 50.78 10.57 9.08
CA ASP A 440 51.57 9.34 9.01
C ASP A 440 52.17 9.17 7.60
N ALA A 441 53.36 8.56 7.55
CA ALA A 441 54.38 8.51 6.49
C ALA A 441 53.93 8.26 5.01
N VAL A 442 52.65 8.00 4.76
CA VAL A 442 52.05 7.76 3.44
C VAL A 442 51.94 9.04 2.60
N SER A 443 51.93 10.23 3.21
CA SER A 443 51.69 11.51 2.49
C SER A 443 52.90 12.08 1.72
N GLN A 444 54.14 11.74 2.10
CA GLN A 444 55.35 12.28 1.44
C GLN A 444 55.66 11.59 0.11
N VAL A 445 55.36 10.29 0.01
CA VAL A 445 55.61 9.50 -1.21
C VAL A 445 54.70 9.96 -2.34
N SER A 446 53.41 10.18 -2.05
CA SER A 446 52.43 10.67 -3.03
C SER A 446 52.77 12.05 -3.58
N ARG A 447 53.33 12.95 -2.75
CA ARG A 447 53.77 14.28 -3.20
C ARG A 447 54.97 14.22 -4.12
N LYS A 448 55.94 13.32 -3.86
CA LYS A 448 57.12 13.15 -4.72
C LYS A 448 56.75 12.58 -6.08
N ILE A 449 55.87 11.58 -6.12
CA ILE A 449 55.37 10.97 -7.37
C ILE A 449 54.60 11.99 -8.23
N ALA A 450 53.75 12.80 -7.60
CA ALA A 450 52.95 13.81 -8.31
C ALA A 450 53.80 14.96 -8.90
N SER A 451 55.00 15.17 -8.36
CA SER A 451 55.95 16.19 -8.82
C SER A 451 57.05 15.65 -9.75
N ASP A 452 57.02 14.35 -10.06
CA ASP A 452 58.01 13.72 -10.93
C ASP A 452 57.79 14.09 -12.40
N ALA A 453 58.86 14.09 -13.18
CA ALA A 453 58.80 14.38 -14.61
C ALA A 453 58.03 13.30 -15.39
N ASP A 454 58.00 12.06 -14.87
CA ASP A 454 57.22 10.96 -15.45
C ASP A 454 56.48 10.14 -14.37
N PRO A 455 55.30 10.61 -13.91
CA PRO A 455 54.59 10.06 -12.75
C PRO A 455 54.19 8.59 -12.90
N HIS A 456 53.99 8.11 -14.14
CA HIS A 456 53.58 6.74 -14.42
C HIS A 456 54.68 5.72 -14.10
N VAL A 457 55.95 6.06 -14.34
CA VAL A 457 57.08 5.18 -14.01
C VAL A 457 57.30 5.15 -12.50
N ALA A 458 57.22 6.31 -11.84
CA ALA A 458 57.33 6.42 -10.39
C ALA A 458 56.22 5.67 -9.64
N LEU A 459 54.98 5.65 -10.19
CA LEU A 459 53.88 4.82 -9.68
C LEU A 459 54.15 3.32 -9.85
N ALA A 460 54.76 2.91 -10.96
CA ALA A 460 55.07 1.50 -11.22
C ALA A 460 56.21 0.98 -10.33
N GLU A 461 57.24 1.79 -10.06
CA GLU A 461 58.36 1.44 -9.17
C GLU A 461 57.92 1.29 -7.71
N GLN A 462 56.95 2.09 -7.27
CA GLN A 462 56.35 1.99 -5.94
C GLN A 462 55.34 0.84 -5.82
N GLY A 463 55.00 0.17 -6.93
CA GLY A 463 54.05 -0.95 -6.96
C GLY A 463 52.57 -0.52 -6.96
N TRP A 464 52.27 0.72 -7.30
CA TRP A 464 50.91 1.29 -7.27
C TRP A 464 50.17 1.12 -8.60
N LEU A 465 50.87 0.62 -9.62
CA LEU A 465 50.30 0.17 -10.88
C LEU A 465 50.40 -1.35 -10.93
N ALA A 466 49.23 -2.00 -11.02
CA ALA A 466 49.15 -3.44 -11.24
C ALA A 466 49.83 -3.79 -12.57
N LYS A 467 50.79 -4.72 -12.54
CA LYS A 467 51.51 -5.17 -13.74
C LYS A 467 50.69 -6.15 -14.58
N ASP A 468 49.68 -6.76 -13.99
CA ASP A 468 48.78 -7.70 -14.65
C ASP A 468 47.33 -7.24 -14.44
N VAL A 469 46.59 -7.07 -15.53
CA VAL A 469 45.22 -6.53 -15.51
C VAL A 469 44.23 -7.52 -14.87
N LEU A 470 44.66 -8.77 -14.65
CA LEU A 470 43.86 -9.89 -14.17
C LEU A 470 44.16 -10.32 -12.72
N GLU A 471 44.95 -9.55 -11.97
CA GLU A 471 45.31 -9.86 -10.57
C GLU A 471 44.10 -9.97 -9.62
N PHE A 472 42.93 -9.46 -10.02
CA PHE A 472 41.69 -9.55 -9.25
C PHE A 472 40.76 -10.72 -9.66
N SER A 473 41.22 -11.60 -10.55
CA SER A 473 40.44 -12.75 -11.04
C SER A 473 40.89 -14.03 -10.34
N ASP A 474 40.07 -14.55 -9.42
CA ASP A 474 40.34 -15.80 -8.67
C ASP A 474 40.60 -17.02 -9.59
N THR A 475 40.16 -16.95 -10.85
CA THR A 475 40.39 -17.99 -11.87
C THR A 475 41.81 -18.04 -12.44
N TYR A 476 42.64 -17.01 -12.25
CA TYR A 476 44.00 -16.96 -12.80
C TYR A 476 45.03 -17.68 -11.91
N HIS A 477 44.79 -17.75 -10.59
CA HIS A 477 45.66 -18.45 -9.64
C HIS A 477 45.59 -19.99 -9.72
N ALA A 478 44.69 -20.55 -10.54
CA ALA A 478 44.54 -22.00 -10.66
C ALA A 478 45.46 -22.66 -11.71
N VAL A 479 46.29 -21.91 -12.45
CA VAL A 479 47.11 -22.46 -13.56
C VAL A 479 48.58 -21.96 -13.57
N THR A 480 49.12 -21.49 -12.44
CA THR A 480 50.57 -21.22 -12.29
C THR A 480 51.17 -21.95 -11.10
#